data_AF-A0A3D3WG83-F1
#
_entry.id   AF-A0A3D3WG83-F1
#
_cell.length_a   1.000
_cell.length_b   1.000
_cell.length_c   1.000
_cell.angle_alpha   90.00
_cell.angle_beta   90.00
_cell.angle_gamma   90.00
#
_symmetry.space_group_name_H-M   'P 1'
#
loop_
_entity.id
_entity.type
_entity.pdbx_description
1 polymer ?
#
loop_
_entity_poly.entity_id
_entity_poly.type
_entity_poly.pdbx_seq_one_letter_code
_entity_poly.pdbx_strand_id
1 'polypeptide(L)'
;MIMTHLFTSESVSEGHPDKVCDRISDEVVDLLIGKDKESRVACETFATTNRTIIGGEIRCSQKVDKDEIIAVAREAVKSIGYEQDGYHWQHMAVECYLHEQSSDIAQGVDAGSNKDEGAGDQGIMFGYACQETDVLMPAPILYSHQILKSLAEARHSGQADILGPDSKSQITCVYENGKPVR
;
A
#
# COMPACT_ATOMS: atom_id res chain seq x y z
N MET A 1 -31.71 1.23 28.23
CA MET A 1 -31.68 2.34 27.25
C MET A 1 -30.99 1.80 26.02
N ILE A 2 -31.61 1.87 24.82
CA ILE A 2 -30.91 1.50 23.58
C ILE A 2 -29.83 2.56 23.37
N MET A 3 -28.57 2.13 23.24
CA MET A 3 -27.47 3.06 22.94
C MET A 3 -27.29 3.10 21.43
N THR A 4 -27.75 4.20 20.82
CA THR A 4 -27.66 4.41 19.37
C THR A 4 -26.59 5.44 19.05
N HIS A 5 -25.73 5.15 18.08
CA HIS A 5 -24.76 6.11 17.55
C HIS A 5 -24.51 5.89 16.05
N LEU A 6 -23.87 6.86 15.42
CA LEU A 6 -23.38 6.76 14.06
C LEU A 6 -21.88 6.51 14.10
N PHE A 7 -21.39 5.60 13.26
CA PHE A 7 -19.97 5.36 13.08
C PHE A 7 -19.63 5.38 11.60
N THR A 8 -18.55 6.07 11.26
CA THR A 8 -18.12 6.29 9.87
C THR A 8 -16.74 5.71 9.64
N SER A 9 -16.53 5.09 8.49
CA SER A 9 -15.20 4.74 7.97
C SER A 9 -15.12 5.04 6.48
N GLU A 10 -13.90 5.15 5.98
CA GLU A 10 -13.64 5.45 4.58
C GLU A 10 -12.53 4.56 4.02
N SER A 11 -12.42 4.56 2.70
CA SER A 11 -11.35 3.90 1.97
C SER A 11 -11.09 4.64 0.65
N VAL A 12 -9.97 4.30 0.01
CA VAL A 12 -9.53 4.83 -1.28
C VAL A 12 -9.04 3.69 -2.18
N SER A 13 -9.22 3.82 -3.49
CA SER A 13 -8.92 2.75 -4.44
C SER A 13 -7.42 2.57 -4.66
N GLU A 14 -7.05 1.50 -5.37
CA GLU A 14 -5.68 1.29 -5.87
C GLU A 14 -5.14 2.46 -6.72
N GLY A 15 -6.03 3.24 -7.32
CA GLY A 15 -5.66 4.41 -8.11
C GLY A 15 -5.48 5.69 -7.29
N HIS A 16 -5.84 5.73 -6.00
CA HIS A 16 -5.56 6.91 -5.18
C HIS A 16 -4.05 7.15 -5.12
N PRO A 17 -3.54 8.38 -5.29
CA PRO A 17 -2.10 8.64 -5.39
C PRO A 17 -1.30 8.08 -4.21
N ASP A 18 -1.82 8.18 -2.99
CA ASP A 18 -1.16 7.58 -1.82
C ASP A 18 -1.09 6.05 -1.92
N LYS A 19 -2.14 5.38 -2.43
CA LYS A 19 -2.15 3.92 -2.63
C LYS A 19 -1.33 3.49 -3.84
N VAL A 20 -1.15 4.35 -4.84
CA VAL A 20 -0.18 4.17 -5.93
C VAL A 20 1.23 4.16 -5.35
N CYS A 21 1.55 5.09 -4.45
CA CYS A 21 2.84 5.10 -3.76
C CYS A 21 3.05 3.82 -2.92
N ASP A 22 2.06 3.43 -2.11
CA ASP A 22 2.10 2.18 -1.34
C ASP A 22 2.38 0.98 -2.24
N ARG A 23 1.63 0.88 -3.36
CA ARG A 23 1.78 -0.23 -4.31
C ARG A 23 3.16 -0.27 -4.94
N ILE A 24 3.71 0.87 -5.36
CA ILE A 24 5.06 0.93 -5.94
C ILE A 24 6.12 0.53 -4.91
N SER A 25 6.00 1.03 -3.67
CA SER A 25 6.92 0.66 -2.59
C SER A 25 6.90 -0.84 -2.31
N ASP A 26 5.73 -1.46 -2.24
CA ASP A 26 5.58 -2.90 -2.03
C ASP A 26 6.11 -3.74 -3.22
N GLU A 27 5.97 -3.27 -4.46
CA GLU A 27 6.54 -3.96 -5.63
C GLU A 27 8.08 -3.93 -5.62
N VAL A 28 8.70 -2.90 -5.04
CA VAL A 28 10.15 -2.87 -4.79
C VAL A 28 10.53 -3.86 -3.69
N VAL A 29 9.71 -4.01 -2.65
CA VAL A 29 9.89 -5.04 -1.61
C VAL A 29 9.84 -6.43 -2.25
N ASP A 30 8.83 -6.71 -3.08
CA ASP A 30 8.67 -7.99 -3.76
C ASP A 30 9.83 -8.30 -4.73
N LEU A 31 10.33 -7.29 -5.46
CA LEU A 31 11.51 -7.42 -6.31
C LEU A 31 12.74 -7.84 -5.50
N LEU A 32 12.98 -7.19 -4.36
CA LEU A 32 14.16 -7.44 -3.52
C LEU A 32 14.05 -8.78 -2.79
N ILE A 33 12.91 -9.09 -2.16
CA ILE A 33 12.64 -10.38 -1.50
C ILE A 33 12.61 -11.54 -2.51
N GLY A 34 12.24 -11.27 -3.76
CA GLY A 34 12.30 -12.23 -4.85
C GLY A 34 13.74 -12.65 -5.19
N LYS A 35 14.70 -11.73 -5.06
CA LYS A 35 16.13 -11.99 -5.28
C LYS A 35 16.81 -12.55 -4.04
N ASP A 36 16.63 -11.88 -2.90
CA ASP A 36 17.26 -12.23 -1.64
C ASP A 36 16.24 -12.16 -0.50
N LYS A 37 15.98 -13.31 0.12
CA LYS A 37 15.00 -13.45 1.21
C LYS A 37 15.38 -12.68 2.47
N GLU A 38 16.66 -12.35 2.63
CA GLU A 38 17.18 -11.58 3.77
C GLU A 38 17.30 -10.07 3.44
N SER A 39 16.70 -9.63 2.33
CA SER A 39 16.72 -8.22 1.95
C SER A 39 16.10 -7.33 3.02
N ARG A 40 16.74 -6.20 3.30
CA ARG A 40 16.15 -5.10 4.09
C ARG A 40 15.68 -4.03 3.13
N VAL A 41 14.44 -3.57 3.31
CA VAL A 41 13.82 -2.60 2.40
C VAL A 41 13.07 -1.57 3.23
N ALA A 42 13.46 -0.32 3.09
CA ALA A 42 12.73 0.85 3.54
C ALA A 42 12.55 1.76 2.31
N CYS A 43 11.55 1.44 1.49
CA CYS A 43 11.29 2.09 0.21
C CYS A 43 10.12 3.07 0.34
N GLU A 44 10.40 4.34 0.06
CA GLU A 44 9.43 5.42 0.07
C GLU A 44 9.14 5.86 -1.36
N THR A 45 7.87 6.10 -1.67
CA THR A 45 7.44 6.57 -2.98
C THR A 45 6.67 7.88 -2.86
N PHE A 46 7.00 8.83 -3.73
CA PHE A 46 6.29 10.10 -3.88
C PHE A 46 5.79 10.23 -5.33
N ALA A 47 4.49 10.42 -5.50
CA ALA A 47 3.86 10.60 -6.82
C ALA A 47 3.26 12.01 -6.94
N THR A 48 3.44 12.61 -8.12
CA THR A 48 2.82 13.88 -8.51
C THR A 48 2.62 13.92 -10.03
N THR A 49 2.14 15.04 -10.57
CA THR A 49 1.84 15.19 -12.00
C THR A 49 3.02 14.72 -12.86
N ASN A 50 2.77 13.66 -13.63
CA ASN A 50 3.69 13.02 -14.56
C ASN A 50 5.07 12.64 -13.96
N ARG A 51 5.14 12.39 -12.64
CA ARG A 51 6.40 12.08 -11.93
C ARG A 51 6.20 11.14 -10.74
N THR A 52 7.14 10.20 -10.61
CA THR A 52 7.31 9.31 -9.47
C THR A 52 8.75 9.41 -8.98
N ILE A 53 8.94 9.59 -7.68
CA ILE A 53 10.24 9.58 -7.01
C ILE A 53 10.25 8.42 -6.03
N ILE A 54 11.26 7.56 -6.14
CA ILE A 54 11.46 6.38 -5.28
C ILE A 54 12.75 6.62 -4.49
N GLY A 55 12.71 6.50 -3.17
CA GLY A 55 13.86 6.77 -2.30
C GLY A 55 13.85 5.91 -1.03
N GLY A 56 14.89 6.06 -0.21
CA GLY A 56 15.07 5.29 1.01
C GLY A 56 16.24 4.32 0.94
N GLU A 57 16.18 3.27 1.75
CA GLU A 57 17.32 2.40 2.07
C GLU A 57 17.04 0.95 1.71
N ILE A 58 17.99 0.31 1.02
CA ILE A 58 17.94 -1.11 0.70
C ILE A 58 19.22 -1.82 1.10
N ARG A 59 19.10 -3.10 1.44
CA ARG A 59 20.22 -4.03 1.60
C ARG A 59 19.84 -5.34 0.94
N CYS A 60 20.59 -5.76 -0.06
CA CYS A 60 20.38 -7.01 -0.79
C CYS A 60 21.74 -7.59 -1.16
N SER A 61 21.93 -8.89 -0.98
CA SER A 61 23.17 -9.57 -1.37
C SER A 61 23.36 -9.65 -2.88
N GLN A 62 22.29 -9.47 -3.66
CA GLN A 62 22.32 -9.46 -5.11
C GLN A 62 22.28 -8.03 -5.65
N LYS A 63 22.93 -7.83 -6.80
CA LYS A 63 22.88 -6.55 -7.51
C LYS A 63 21.44 -6.32 -8.00
N VAL A 64 20.90 -5.14 -7.69
CA VAL A 64 19.63 -4.66 -8.23
C VAL A 64 19.90 -3.35 -8.96
N ASP A 65 19.59 -3.33 -10.24
CA ASP A 65 19.80 -2.15 -11.06
C ASP A 65 18.59 -1.21 -10.98
N LYS A 66 18.84 0.10 -11.05
CA LYS A 66 17.78 1.14 -11.00
C LYS A 66 16.72 0.94 -12.09
N ASP A 67 17.11 0.41 -13.24
CA ASP A 67 16.20 0.14 -14.35
C ASP A 67 15.18 -0.96 -14.00
N GLU A 68 15.55 -1.93 -13.16
CA GLU A 68 14.61 -2.96 -12.67
C GLU A 68 13.56 -2.33 -11.74
N ILE A 69 13.99 -1.44 -10.84
CA ILE A 69 13.11 -0.68 -9.93
C ILE A 69 12.14 0.21 -10.73
N ILE A 70 12.66 0.91 -11.75
CA ILE A 70 11.84 1.74 -12.62
C ILE A 70 10.83 0.88 -13.41
N ALA A 71 11.24 -0.30 -13.87
CA ALA A 71 10.36 -1.20 -14.59
C ALA A 71 9.20 -1.70 -13.71
N VAL A 72 9.45 -2.13 -12.47
CA VAL A 72 8.37 -2.57 -11.56
C VAL A 72 7.43 -1.42 -11.19
N ALA A 73 7.95 -0.20 -10.99
CA ALA A 73 7.12 0.97 -10.74
C ALA A 73 6.18 1.28 -11.93
N ARG A 74 6.68 1.17 -13.16
CA ARG A 74 5.84 1.34 -14.36
C ARG A 74 4.80 0.24 -14.50
N GLU A 75 5.16 -1.01 -14.23
CA GLU A 75 4.21 -2.13 -14.30
C GLU A 75 3.12 -2.01 -13.22
N ALA A 76 3.48 -1.55 -12.01
CA ALA A 76 2.51 -1.24 -10.96
C ALA A 76 1.48 -0.21 -11.45
N VAL A 77 1.93 0.93 -11.97
CA VAL A 77 1.04 2.01 -12.49
C VAL A 77 0.21 1.53 -13.68
N LYS A 78 0.79 0.69 -14.55
CA LYS A 78 0.08 0.07 -15.67
C LYS A 78 -1.02 -0.87 -15.19
N SER A 79 -0.72 -1.74 -14.22
CA SER A 79 -1.67 -2.69 -13.66
C SER A 79 -2.84 -2.00 -12.96
N ILE A 80 -2.60 -0.82 -12.36
CA ILE A 80 -3.65 0.04 -11.80
C ILE A 80 -4.53 0.64 -12.92
N GLY A 81 -3.98 0.88 -14.11
CA GLY A 81 -4.72 1.38 -15.29
C GLY A 81 -4.55 2.87 -15.57
N TYR A 82 -3.40 3.45 -15.18
CA TYR A 82 -3.08 4.85 -15.43
C TYR A 82 -2.49 5.07 -16.83
N GLU A 83 -3.32 5.57 -17.75
CA GLU A 83 -3.00 5.89 -19.15
C GLU A 83 -3.34 7.34 -19.52
N GLN A 84 -3.57 8.21 -18.53
CA GLN A 84 -3.96 9.61 -18.73
C GLN A 84 -2.72 10.50 -18.92
N ASP A 85 -2.81 11.55 -19.73
CA ASP A 85 -1.70 12.47 -20.01
C ASP A 85 -1.06 13.09 -18.73
N GLY A 86 -1.83 13.24 -17.66
CA GLY A 86 -1.35 13.76 -16.38
C GLY A 86 -0.52 12.76 -15.57
N TYR A 87 -0.66 11.46 -15.83
CA TYR A 87 0.08 10.38 -15.17
C TYR A 87 -0.11 9.07 -15.98
N HIS A 88 0.78 8.80 -16.92
CA HIS A 88 0.73 7.64 -17.81
C HIS A 88 1.87 6.69 -17.50
N TRP A 89 1.59 5.40 -17.29
CA TRP A 89 2.59 4.38 -16.91
C TRP A 89 3.83 4.36 -17.81
N GLN A 90 3.63 4.53 -19.13
CA GLN A 90 4.70 4.57 -20.13
C GLN A 90 5.50 5.88 -20.16
N HIS A 91 4.91 7.02 -19.84
CA HIS A 91 5.49 8.35 -20.09
C HIS A 91 5.86 9.14 -18.83
N MET A 92 5.37 8.74 -17.66
CA MET A 92 5.73 9.37 -16.39
C MET A 92 7.25 9.34 -16.17
N ALA A 93 7.80 10.42 -15.64
CA ALA A 93 9.18 10.45 -15.19
C ALA A 93 9.31 9.59 -13.92
N VAL A 94 10.31 8.72 -13.86
CA VAL A 94 10.58 7.91 -12.67
C VAL A 94 12.04 8.14 -12.26
N GLU A 95 12.24 8.61 -11.04
CA GLU A 95 13.55 8.94 -10.48
C GLU A 95 13.82 8.03 -9.27
N CYS A 96 14.94 7.30 -9.30
CA CYS A 96 15.30 6.35 -8.25
C CYS A 96 16.54 6.80 -7.46
N TYR A 97 16.31 7.08 -6.18
CA TYR A 97 17.28 7.52 -5.17
C TYR A 97 17.49 6.51 -4.04
N LEU A 98 17.03 5.26 -4.20
CA LEU A 98 17.37 4.18 -3.28
C LEU A 98 18.89 4.03 -3.17
N HIS A 99 19.38 3.89 -1.95
CA HIS A 99 20.78 3.70 -1.63
C HIS A 99 20.97 2.59 -0.60
N GLU A 100 22.22 2.18 -0.38
CA GLU A 100 22.55 1.17 0.62
C GLU A 100 22.19 1.66 2.04
N GLN A 101 21.66 0.75 2.87
CA GLN A 101 21.33 1.01 4.27
C GLN A 101 22.58 1.41 5.08
N SER A 102 22.40 2.31 6.06
CA SER A 102 23.48 2.71 6.98
C SER A 102 24.02 1.54 7.81
N SER A 103 25.35 1.41 7.91
CA SER A 103 26.03 0.38 8.72
C SER A 103 25.74 0.48 10.22
N ASP A 104 25.37 1.66 10.72
CA ASP A 104 25.13 1.91 12.14
C ASP A 104 23.75 1.36 12.57
N ILE A 105 22.77 1.40 11.67
CA ILE A 105 21.42 0.82 11.88
C ILE A 105 21.51 -0.71 11.85
N ALA A 106 22.27 -1.27 10.90
CA ALA A 106 22.46 -2.71 10.76
C ALA A 106 22.96 -3.38 12.06
N GLN A 107 23.94 -2.76 12.75
CA GLN A 107 24.48 -3.27 14.01
C GLN A 107 23.47 -3.26 15.17
N GLY A 108 22.53 -2.32 15.16
CA GLY A 108 21.49 -2.19 16.19
C GLY A 108 20.40 -3.26 16.07
N VAL A 109 20.12 -3.72 14.86
CA VAL A 109 18.97 -4.61 14.56
C VAL A 109 19.40 -6.06 14.37
N ASP A 110 20.49 -6.30 13.64
CA ASP A 110 20.87 -7.64 13.21
C ASP A 110 21.21 -8.55 14.40
N ALA A 111 20.83 -9.83 14.25
CA ALA A 111 21.15 -10.87 15.20
C ALA A 111 22.68 -11.09 15.27
N GLY A 112 23.20 -11.25 16.47
CA GLY A 112 24.59 -11.53 16.75
C GLY A 112 24.78 -12.89 17.42
N SER A 113 26.02 -13.30 17.67
CA SER A 113 26.35 -14.60 18.27
C SER A 113 25.69 -14.85 19.64
N ASN A 114 25.26 -13.81 20.34
CA ASN A 114 24.55 -13.86 21.63
C ASN A 114 23.35 -12.89 21.69
N LYS A 115 22.74 -12.54 20.55
CA LYS A 115 21.63 -11.57 20.50
C LYS A 115 20.66 -11.95 19.38
N ASP A 116 19.38 -12.09 19.73
CA ASP A 116 18.31 -12.25 18.74
C ASP A 116 18.07 -10.94 17.98
N GLU A 117 17.35 -11.03 16.87
CA GLU A 117 16.99 -9.87 16.06
C GLU A 117 16.15 -8.88 16.88
N GLY A 118 16.58 -7.62 16.88
CA GLY A 118 15.88 -6.54 17.58
C GLY A 118 14.77 -5.91 16.74
N ALA A 119 13.91 -5.10 17.37
CA ALA A 119 13.00 -4.25 16.60
C ALA A 119 13.80 -3.26 15.74
N GLY A 120 13.33 -3.01 14.50
CA GLY A 120 13.95 -2.05 13.58
C GLY A 120 13.84 -0.59 14.04
N ASP A 121 12.81 -0.28 14.82
CA ASP A 121 12.60 1.02 15.46
C ASP A 121 11.70 0.84 16.71
N GLN A 122 11.62 1.86 17.55
CA GLN A 122 10.65 1.94 18.64
C GLN A 122 9.22 2.09 18.09
N GLY A 123 8.24 1.45 18.72
CA GLY A 123 6.85 1.56 18.26
C GLY A 123 5.82 0.95 19.21
N ILE A 124 4.55 1.21 18.89
CA ILE A 124 3.38 0.62 19.55
C ILE A 124 2.46 0.05 18.46
N MET A 125 1.92 -1.15 18.70
CA MET A 125 1.08 -1.85 17.74
C MET A 125 -0.23 -2.26 18.41
N PHE A 126 -1.34 -2.13 17.68
CA PHE A 126 -2.67 -2.57 18.12
C PHE A 126 -3.24 -3.58 17.14
N GLY A 127 -3.79 -4.67 17.67
CA GLY A 127 -4.60 -5.63 16.91
C GLY A 127 -6.07 -5.48 17.29
N TYR A 128 -6.97 -5.61 16.33
CA TYR A 128 -8.42 -5.54 16.56
C TYR A 128 -9.15 -6.61 15.77
N ALA A 129 -10.21 -7.16 16.35
CA ALA A 129 -11.15 -8.07 15.70
C ALA A 129 -12.54 -7.93 16.35
N CYS A 130 -13.61 -8.10 15.58
CA CYS A 130 -14.98 -8.06 16.07
C CYS A 130 -15.90 -8.99 15.28
N GLN A 131 -17.02 -9.43 15.86
CA GLN A 131 -17.97 -10.36 15.22
C GLN A 131 -19.04 -9.66 14.36
N GLU A 132 -18.78 -8.43 13.90
CA GLU A 132 -19.74 -7.68 13.07
C GLU A 132 -19.86 -8.24 11.65
N THR A 133 -18.82 -8.93 11.17
CA THR A 133 -18.73 -9.50 9.83
C THR A 133 -18.03 -10.86 9.87
N ASP A 134 -18.21 -11.68 8.83
CA ASP A 134 -17.64 -13.05 8.77
C ASP A 134 -16.11 -13.06 8.68
N VAL A 135 -15.49 -11.94 8.27
CA VAL A 135 -14.03 -11.76 8.21
C VAL A 135 -13.45 -11.09 9.46
N LEU A 136 -14.25 -11.00 10.52
CA LEU A 136 -13.89 -10.46 11.83
C LEU A 136 -13.44 -8.99 11.84
N MET A 137 -13.91 -8.19 10.89
CA MET A 137 -13.62 -6.75 10.75
C MET A 137 -14.86 -5.88 11.03
N PRO A 138 -14.69 -4.60 11.45
CA PRO A 138 -15.81 -3.68 11.60
C PRO A 138 -16.55 -3.50 10.27
N ALA A 139 -17.89 -3.46 10.32
CA ALA A 139 -18.70 -3.40 9.12
C ALA A 139 -18.42 -2.14 8.23
N PRO A 140 -18.30 -0.92 8.78
CA PRO A 140 -18.11 0.30 7.97
C PRO A 140 -16.84 0.28 7.10
N ILE A 141 -15.71 -0.16 7.65
CA ILE A 141 -14.45 -0.24 6.91
C ILE A 141 -14.46 -1.36 5.87
N LEU A 142 -15.04 -2.52 6.22
CA LEU A 142 -15.17 -3.64 5.28
C LEU A 142 -16.00 -3.23 4.06
N TYR A 143 -17.16 -2.62 4.27
CA TYR A 143 -18.04 -2.21 3.18
C TYR A 143 -17.42 -1.10 2.32
N SER A 144 -16.70 -0.15 2.94
CA SER A 144 -15.95 0.86 2.18
C SER A 144 -14.93 0.20 1.24
N HIS A 145 -14.14 -0.76 1.74
CA HIS A 145 -13.21 -1.52 0.88
C HIS A 145 -13.92 -2.32 -0.21
N GLN A 146 -15.02 -3.01 0.10
CA GLN A 146 -15.75 -3.84 -0.87
C GLN A 146 -16.35 -3.02 -2.02
N ILE A 147 -16.85 -1.81 -1.75
CA ILE A 147 -17.34 -0.91 -2.79
C ILE A 147 -16.22 -0.58 -3.78
N LEU A 148 -15.05 -0.18 -3.28
CA LEU A 148 -13.93 0.18 -4.15
C LEU A 148 -13.35 -1.01 -4.90
N LYS A 149 -13.33 -2.18 -4.26
CA LYS A 149 -12.95 -3.43 -4.93
C LYS A 149 -13.90 -3.76 -6.10
N SER A 150 -15.21 -3.64 -5.87
CA SER A 150 -16.22 -3.85 -6.92
C SER A 150 -16.09 -2.83 -8.06
N LEU A 151 -15.82 -1.56 -7.76
CA LEU A 151 -15.55 -0.53 -8.79
C LEU A 151 -14.29 -0.85 -9.61
N ALA A 152 -13.21 -1.30 -8.96
CA ALA A 152 -11.98 -1.72 -9.64
C ALA A 152 -12.21 -2.95 -10.53
N GLU A 153 -12.95 -3.97 -10.07
CA GLU A 153 -13.32 -5.15 -10.85
C GLU A 153 -14.17 -4.79 -12.08
N ALA A 154 -15.16 -3.90 -11.91
CA ALA A 154 -15.99 -3.41 -13.01
C ALA A 154 -15.18 -2.61 -14.05
N ARG A 155 -14.22 -1.80 -13.60
CA ARG A 155 -13.30 -1.06 -14.47
C ARG A 155 -12.36 -2.00 -15.22
N HIS A 156 -11.66 -2.90 -14.52
CA HIS A 156 -10.70 -3.85 -15.12
C HIS A 156 -11.35 -4.83 -16.10
N SER A 157 -12.64 -5.15 -15.90
CA SER A 157 -13.39 -6.01 -16.82
C SER A 157 -13.92 -5.30 -18.08
N GLY A 158 -13.79 -3.98 -18.18
CA GLY A 158 -14.37 -3.19 -19.27
C GLY A 158 -15.91 -3.09 -19.23
N GLN A 159 -16.54 -3.44 -18.10
CA GLN A 159 -17.99 -3.29 -17.94
C GLN A 159 -18.39 -1.85 -17.63
N ALA A 160 -17.44 -1.04 -17.16
CA ALA A 160 -17.64 0.33 -16.74
C ALA A 160 -16.51 1.24 -17.24
N ASP A 161 -16.38 1.36 -18.57
CA ASP A 161 -15.33 2.14 -19.25
C ASP A 161 -15.29 3.64 -18.88
N ILE A 162 -16.34 4.14 -18.24
CA ILE A 162 -16.39 5.53 -17.73
C ILE A 162 -15.59 5.72 -16.43
N LEU A 163 -15.20 4.64 -15.75
CA LEU A 163 -14.51 4.70 -14.46
C LEU A 163 -13.00 4.90 -14.64
N GLY A 164 -12.45 5.91 -13.97
CA GLY A 164 -11.02 6.08 -13.80
C GLY A 164 -10.45 5.26 -12.62
N PRO A 165 -9.11 5.18 -12.48
CA PRO A 165 -8.48 4.42 -11.39
C PRO A 165 -8.71 5.01 -9.98
N ASP A 166 -8.72 6.34 -9.84
CA ASP A 166 -8.89 7.02 -8.54
C ASP A 166 -10.37 7.11 -8.14
N SER A 167 -10.68 6.60 -6.95
CA SER A 167 -12.01 6.68 -6.33
C SER A 167 -11.92 6.56 -4.81
N LYS A 168 -12.94 7.08 -4.13
CA LYS A 168 -13.05 7.09 -2.67
C LYS A 168 -14.43 6.61 -2.25
N SER A 169 -14.52 5.94 -1.11
CA SER A 169 -15.78 5.50 -0.53
C SER A 169 -15.82 5.87 0.94
N GLN A 170 -17.00 6.26 1.43
CA GLN A 170 -17.23 6.51 2.85
C GLN A 170 -18.59 5.94 3.23
N ILE A 171 -18.62 5.15 4.31
CA ILE A 171 -19.84 4.52 4.83
C ILE A 171 -20.05 4.96 6.27
N THR A 172 -21.27 5.42 6.55
CA THR A 172 -21.76 5.69 7.90
C THR A 172 -22.82 4.66 8.24
N CYS A 173 -22.54 3.82 9.24
CA CYS A 173 -23.51 2.86 9.76
C CYS A 173 -24.17 3.39 11.03
N VAL A 174 -25.42 3.02 11.23
CA VAL A 174 -26.09 3.18 12.53
C VAL A 174 -25.81 1.96 13.37
N TYR A 175 -25.35 2.19 14.59
CA TYR A 175 -25.11 1.16 15.58
C TYR A 175 -26.17 1.23 16.67
N GLU A 176 -26.69 0.07 17.07
CA GLU A 176 -27.56 -0.10 18.24
C GLU A 176 -26.98 -1.15 19.17
N ASN A 177 -26.74 -0.77 20.43
CA ASN A 177 -26.14 -1.63 21.45
C ASN A 177 -24.82 -2.30 20.98
N GLY A 178 -24.00 -1.53 20.26
CA GLY A 178 -22.70 -1.98 19.77
C GLY A 178 -22.74 -2.89 18.54
N LYS A 179 -23.88 -3.00 17.85
CA LYS A 179 -23.99 -3.76 16.59
C LYS A 179 -24.43 -2.86 15.43
N PRO A 180 -23.85 -3.02 14.23
CA PRO A 180 -24.33 -2.31 13.05
C PRO A 180 -25.72 -2.84 12.67
N VAL A 181 -26.65 -1.93 12.34
CA VAL A 181 -28.04 -2.28 11.99
C VAL A 181 -28.51 -1.76 10.63
N ARG A 182 -27.92 -0.68 10.11
CA ARG A 182 -28.17 -0.11 8.78
C ARG A 182 -27.02 0.78 8.33
#